data_AF-A0A524FUB9-F1
#
_entry.id   AF-A0A524FUB9-F1
#
_cell.length_a   1.000
_cell.length_b   1.000
_cell.length_c   1.000
_cell.angle_alpha   90.00
_cell.angle_beta   90.00
_cell.angle_gamma   90.00
#
_symmetry.space_group_name_H-M   'P 1'
#
loop_
_entity.id
_entity.type
_entity.pdbx_description
1 polymer ?
#
loop_
_entity_poly.entity_id
_entity_poly.type
_entity_poly.pdbx_seq_one_letter_code
_entity_poly.pdbx_strand_id
1 'polypeptide(L)'
;MISQLEEQLEAASKGAQAHGTVDVTLPLQVMFSNTDRTVIKANLRYNGPDRDASLVMIVGLRSDILSPFQKFGSGPKGRYIPCDLPGLVPGLARLVSSQNSGLSLSAISREDATRFILVFEGLAGRKGGSLKALSSVIRIFMKRWTEWTDVLLGTMKRDPIIGHWNTDWREVLAGESGFVTMPWHSPLPYSEREIGLQRVVIASRALLASVLNSNQLKVPMIAGLIDWLNNLRPLPEVVSSSAQISEEAEI
;
A
#
# COMPACT_ATOMS: atom_id res chain seq x y z
N MET A 1 -16.37 -11.59 11.48
CA MET A 1 -15.49 -10.73 10.64
C MET A 1 -16.21 -10.05 9.47
N ILE A 2 -16.88 -10.73 8.51
CA ILE A 2 -17.72 -9.99 7.51
C ILE A 2 -18.89 -9.30 8.22
N SER A 3 -19.53 -10.02 9.14
CA SER A 3 -20.59 -9.47 10.00
C SER A 3 -20.15 -8.20 10.75
N GLN A 4 -18.94 -8.21 11.32
CA GLN A 4 -18.39 -7.06 12.04
C GLN A 4 -18.19 -5.82 11.15
N LEU A 5 -17.71 -5.98 9.91
CA LEU A 5 -17.57 -4.85 8.99
C LEU A 5 -18.94 -4.30 8.59
N GLU A 6 -19.85 -5.20 8.21
CA GLU A 6 -21.23 -4.85 7.85
C GLU A 6 -21.93 -4.11 8.99
N GLU A 7 -21.87 -4.65 10.21
CA GLU A 7 -22.41 -4.05 11.43
C GLU A 7 -21.82 -2.66 11.72
N GLN A 8 -20.51 -2.48 11.55
CA GLN A 8 -19.86 -1.18 11.76
C GLN A 8 -20.27 -0.14 10.72
N LEU A 9 -20.37 -0.52 9.45
CA LEU A 9 -20.84 0.38 8.39
C LEU A 9 -22.32 0.73 8.55
N GLU A 10 -23.14 -0.24 8.98
CA GLU A 10 -24.55 -0.03 9.24
C GLU A 10 -24.75 0.89 10.46
N ALA A 11 -24.00 0.66 11.55
CA ALA A 11 -24.04 1.51 12.74
C ALA A 11 -23.63 2.96 12.43
N ALA A 12 -22.57 3.16 11.64
CA ALA A 12 -22.17 4.49 11.20
C ALA A 12 -23.27 5.19 10.37
N SER A 13 -24.01 4.42 9.57
CA SER A 13 -25.07 4.95 8.71
C SER A 13 -26.36 5.30 9.46
N LYS A 14 -26.67 4.63 10.59
CA LYS A 14 -27.87 4.87 11.40
C LYS A 14 -27.90 6.25 12.08
N GLY A 15 -26.75 6.88 12.28
CA GLY A 15 -26.62 8.21 12.90
C GLY A 15 -26.68 9.38 11.93
N ALA A 16 -26.61 9.14 10.61
CA ALA A 16 -26.59 10.19 9.60
C ALA A 16 -28.00 10.44 9.05
N GLN A 17 -28.44 11.71 9.03
CA GLN A 17 -29.76 12.06 8.50
C GLN A 17 -29.93 11.58 7.05
N ALA A 18 -31.11 11.00 6.81
CA ALA A 18 -31.70 10.34 5.64
C ALA A 18 -30.96 10.24 4.28
N HIS A 19 -30.11 11.18 3.85
CA HIS A 19 -29.48 11.18 2.51
C HIS A 19 -28.03 11.69 2.53
N GLY A 20 -27.23 11.21 3.49
CA GLY A 20 -25.85 11.64 3.68
C GLY A 20 -24.80 10.65 3.16
N THR A 21 -23.70 11.20 2.65
CA THR A 21 -22.42 10.48 2.67
C THR A 21 -21.90 10.49 4.11
N VAL A 22 -21.47 9.35 4.62
CA VAL A 22 -21.03 9.14 6.01
C VAL A 22 -19.55 8.88 6.04
N ASP A 23 -18.84 9.58 6.94
CA ASP A 23 -17.44 9.29 7.20
C ASP A 23 -17.32 7.98 8.00
N VAL A 24 -16.66 6.99 7.40
CA VAL A 24 -16.37 5.68 7.97
C VAL A 24 -14.87 5.42 8.05
N THR A 25 -14.07 6.50 8.08
CA THR A 25 -12.61 6.44 8.08
C THR A 25 -12.09 5.64 9.27
N LEU A 26 -12.49 5.99 10.49
CA LEU A 26 -11.94 5.37 11.70
C LEU A 26 -12.18 3.84 11.76
N PRO A 27 -13.41 3.31 11.55
CA PRO A 27 -13.62 1.86 11.48
C PRO A 27 -12.73 1.17 10.45
N LEU A 28 -12.64 1.73 9.24
CA LEU A 28 -11.84 1.13 8.16
C LEU A 28 -10.33 1.27 8.41
N GLN A 29 -9.91 2.34 9.07
CA GLN A 29 -8.52 2.54 9.47
C GLN A 29 -8.10 1.48 10.50
N VAL A 30 -8.92 1.22 11.52
CA VAL A 30 -8.68 0.17 12.51
C VAL A 30 -8.62 -1.21 11.86
N MET A 31 -9.48 -1.48 10.89
CA MET A 31 -9.56 -2.81 10.27
C MET A 31 -8.47 -3.08 9.22
N PHE A 32 -8.01 -2.05 8.49
CA PHE A 32 -7.24 -2.25 7.26
C PHE A 32 -5.90 -1.51 7.19
N SER A 33 -5.57 -0.65 8.15
CA SER A 33 -4.24 -0.05 8.23
C SER A 33 -3.22 -1.04 8.80
N ASN A 34 -1.99 -0.93 8.34
CA ASN A 34 -0.85 -1.74 8.79
C ASN A 34 0.47 -0.99 8.52
N THR A 35 1.59 -1.69 8.60
CA THR A 35 2.93 -1.11 8.40
C THR A 35 3.22 -0.67 6.96
N ASP A 36 2.43 -1.08 5.97
CA ASP A 36 2.64 -0.83 4.54
C ASP A 36 1.63 0.16 3.95
N ARG A 37 0.52 0.40 4.65
CA ARG A 37 -0.56 1.29 4.19
C ARG A 37 -1.48 1.73 5.32
N THR A 38 -2.13 2.87 5.14
CA THR A 38 -3.08 3.46 6.09
C THR A 38 -4.33 3.97 5.35
N VAL A 39 -5.51 3.79 5.95
CA VAL A 39 -6.73 4.43 5.43
C VAL A 39 -6.73 5.89 5.89
N ILE A 40 -6.61 6.82 4.94
CA ILE A 40 -6.56 8.26 5.20
C ILE A 40 -7.97 8.83 5.32
N LYS A 41 -8.86 8.40 4.42
CA LYS A 41 -10.24 8.88 4.36
C LYS A 41 -11.13 7.82 3.76
N ALA A 42 -12.33 7.65 4.29
CA ALA A 42 -13.31 6.75 3.72
C ALA A 42 -14.74 7.29 3.90
N ASN A 43 -15.45 7.39 2.79
CA ASN A 43 -16.78 7.99 2.70
C ASN A 43 -17.77 6.99 2.12
N LEU A 44 -18.74 6.56 2.93
CA LEU A 44 -19.80 5.62 2.58
C LEU A 44 -21.05 6.38 2.14
N ARG A 45 -21.61 6.03 1.00
CA ARG A 45 -22.95 6.41 0.59
C ARG A 45 -23.85 5.19 0.68
N TYR A 46 -24.80 5.20 1.62
CA TYR A 46 -25.78 4.15 1.83
C TYR A 46 -27.17 4.75 2.02
N ASN A 47 -28.14 4.34 1.20
CA ASN A 47 -29.51 4.89 1.19
C ASN A 47 -30.56 3.78 1.42
N GLY A 48 -30.21 2.77 2.21
CA GLY A 48 -31.05 1.60 2.46
C GLY A 48 -30.71 0.38 1.59
N PRO A 49 -31.28 -0.80 1.92
CA PRO A 49 -30.87 -2.08 1.36
C PRO A 49 -31.22 -2.27 -0.11
N ASP A 50 -32.28 -1.59 -0.59
CA ASP A 50 -32.79 -1.69 -1.96
C ASP A 50 -32.07 -0.76 -2.96
N ARG A 51 -31.09 0.02 -2.48
CA ARG A 51 -30.27 0.91 -3.30
C ARG A 51 -28.81 0.52 -3.23
N ASP A 52 -28.09 0.75 -4.31
CA ASP A 52 -26.66 0.47 -4.35
C ASP A 52 -25.92 1.30 -3.29
N ALA A 53 -24.95 0.65 -2.65
CA ALA A 53 -24.06 1.27 -1.69
C ALA A 53 -22.71 1.53 -2.38
N SER A 54 -22.09 2.67 -2.09
CA SER A 54 -20.75 2.99 -2.62
C SER A 54 -19.83 3.48 -1.52
N LEU A 55 -18.55 3.13 -1.60
CA LEU A 55 -17.51 3.58 -0.70
C LEU A 55 -16.38 4.19 -1.52
N VAL A 56 -16.03 5.45 -1.21
CA VAL A 56 -14.77 6.05 -1.68
C VAL A 56 -13.77 5.96 -0.55
N MET A 57 -12.64 5.30 -0.78
CA MET A 57 -11.58 5.09 0.20
C MET A 57 -10.24 5.58 -0.35
N ILE A 58 -9.58 6.46 0.39
CA ILE A 58 -8.23 6.95 0.12
C ILE A 58 -7.26 6.20 1.04
N VAL A 59 -6.32 5.48 0.44
CA VAL A 59 -5.31 4.69 1.13
C VAL A 59 -3.93 5.28 0.86
N GLY A 60 -3.26 5.73 1.91
CA GLY A 60 -1.85 6.12 1.86
C GLY A 60 -0.95 4.90 1.95
N LEU A 61 0.17 4.91 1.24
CA LEU A 61 1.21 3.88 1.37
C LEU A 61 2.23 4.29 2.45
N ARG A 62 3.31 3.53 2.56
CA ARG A 62 4.34 3.72 3.60
C ARG A 62 4.96 5.13 3.56
N SER A 63 5.11 5.75 2.39
CA SER A 63 5.56 7.13 2.26
C SER A 63 4.63 8.14 2.95
N ASP A 64 3.33 7.87 3.01
CA ASP A 64 2.37 8.71 3.72
C ASP A 64 2.49 8.49 5.25
N ILE A 65 2.64 7.23 5.68
CA ILE A 65 2.90 6.86 7.08
C ILE A 65 4.19 7.53 7.59
N LEU A 66 5.22 7.56 6.73
CA LEU A 66 6.52 8.12 7.07
C LEU A 66 6.61 9.64 6.84
N SER A 67 5.57 10.27 6.30
CA SER A 67 5.58 11.71 5.99
C SER A 67 5.94 12.65 7.16
N PRO A 68 5.72 12.31 8.45
CA PRO A 68 6.18 13.14 9.56
C PRO A 68 7.70 13.12 9.79
N PHE A 69 8.43 12.15 9.22
CA PHE A 69 9.87 11.99 9.44
C PHE A 69 10.70 12.82 8.47
N GLN A 70 11.89 13.22 8.91
CA GLN A 70 12.82 13.99 8.10
C GLN A 70 13.31 13.18 6.89
N LYS A 71 13.50 13.88 5.76
CA LYS A 71 13.95 13.31 4.49
C LYS A 71 15.13 14.07 3.92
N PHE A 72 16.14 13.35 3.43
CA PHE A 72 17.22 13.89 2.62
C PHE A 72 16.66 14.29 1.24
N GLY A 73 16.55 15.60 1.01
CA GLY A 73 16.10 16.16 -0.26
C GLY A 73 14.63 15.86 -0.60
N SER A 74 14.09 16.64 -1.55
CA SER A 74 12.85 16.29 -2.24
C SER A 74 13.21 15.72 -3.60
N GLY A 75 13.13 14.40 -3.73
CA GLY A 75 13.24 13.73 -5.02
C GLY A 75 12.20 14.27 -6.03
N PRO A 76 12.34 13.96 -7.32
CA PRO A 76 11.41 14.43 -8.35
C PRO A 76 9.96 14.02 -8.04
N LYS A 77 9.08 15.03 -7.93
CA LYS A 77 7.63 14.86 -7.71
C LYS A 77 7.02 14.00 -8.83
N GLY A 78 5.96 13.26 -8.51
CA GLY A 78 5.23 12.46 -9.51
C GLY A 78 5.76 11.04 -9.74
N ARG A 79 6.83 10.63 -9.06
CA ARG A 79 7.41 9.28 -9.19
C ARG A 79 6.99 8.35 -8.04
N TYR A 80 7.05 7.04 -8.29
CA TYR A 80 6.93 6.06 -7.22
C TYR A 80 8.11 6.14 -6.25
N ILE A 81 7.86 5.78 -4.99
CA ILE A 81 8.82 5.89 -3.89
C ILE A 81 9.22 4.47 -3.42
N PRO A 82 10.51 4.18 -3.20
CA PRO A 82 10.97 2.82 -2.87
C PRO A 82 10.29 2.20 -1.63
N CYS A 83 10.05 2.98 -0.58
CA CYS A 83 9.41 2.52 0.65
C CYS A 83 7.97 2.06 0.45
N ASP A 84 7.34 2.52 -0.63
CA ASP A 84 5.98 2.09 -0.95
C ASP A 84 5.95 0.70 -1.57
N LEU A 85 7.06 0.13 -2.05
CA LEU A 85 7.09 -1.15 -2.78
C LEU A 85 6.25 -2.27 -2.13
N PRO A 86 6.35 -2.54 -0.80
CA PRO A 86 5.55 -3.57 -0.16
C PRO A 86 4.04 -3.37 -0.33
N GLY A 87 3.55 -2.13 -0.26
CA GLY A 87 2.13 -1.81 -0.48
C GLY A 87 1.78 -1.60 -1.95
N LEU A 88 2.67 -0.97 -2.71
CA LEU A 88 2.48 -0.49 -4.07
C LEU A 88 2.37 -1.64 -5.07
N VAL A 89 3.34 -2.56 -5.10
CA VAL A 89 3.39 -3.62 -6.13
C VAL A 89 2.18 -4.55 -6.00
N PRO A 90 1.87 -5.11 -4.80
CA PRO A 90 0.68 -5.94 -4.62
C PRO A 90 -0.62 -5.17 -4.87
N GLY A 91 -0.67 -3.89 -4.48
CA GLY A 91 -1.85 -3.07 -4.61
C GLY A 91 -2.17 -2.74 -6.07
N LEU A 92 -1.16 -2.38 -6.86
CA LEU A 92 -1.27 -2.18 -8.30
C LEU A 92 -1.69 -3.45 -9.03
N ALA A 93 -1.09 -4.58 -8.67
CA ALA A 93 -1.52 -5.87 -9.18
C ALA A 93 -3.00 -6.12 -8.84
N ARG A 94 -3.41 -5.76 -7.62
CA ARG A 94 -4.79 -5.98 -7.18
C ARG A 94 -5.76 -5.15 -8.00
N LEU A 95 -5.49 -3.85 -8.18
CA LEU A 95 -6.29 -2.93 -9.00
C LEU A 95 -6.56 -3.50 -10.39
N VAL A 96 -5.51 -3.97 -11.06
CA VAL A 96 -5.62 -4.51 -12.42
C VAL A 96 -6.29 -5.89 -12.44
N SER A 97 -6.06 -6.73 -11.43
CA SER A 97 -6.71 -8.04 -11.30
C SER A 97 -8.21 -7.96 -10.96
N SER A 98 -8.67 -6.84 -10.38
CA SER A 98 -10.02 -6.67 -9.83
C SER A 98 -11.02 -6.01 -10.77
N GLN A 99 -10.66 -5.78 -12.04
CA GLN A 99 -11.61 -5.27 -13.04
C GLN A 99 -12.83 -6.21 -13.06
N ASN A 100 -14.01 -5.69 -12.69
CA ASN A 100 -15.30 -6.39 -12.55
C ASN A 100 -15.59 -7.14 -11.22
N SER A 101 -14.80 -6.96 -10.16
CA SER A 101 -15.05 -7.60 -8.85
C SER A 101 -15.69 -6.68 -7.79
N GLY A 102 -16.36 -5.59 -8.20
CA GLY A 102 -16.99 -4.60 -7.31
C GLY A 102 -16.10 -3.41 -6.93
N LEU A 103 -14.86 -3.35 -7.42
CA LEU A 103 -14.09 -2.11 -7.51
C LEU A 103 -14.49 -1.43 -8.83
N SER A 104 -15.18 -0.29 -8.75
CA SER A 104 -15.71 0.40 -9.93
C SER A 104 -14.71 1.37 -10.53
N LEU A 105 -13.98 2.12 -9.69
CA LEU A 105 -12.96 3.07 -10.12
C LEU A 105 -11.74 3.00 -9.22
N SER A 106 -10.58 3.29 -9.81
CA SER A 106 -9.35 3.50 -9.04
C SER A 106 -8.47 4.56 -9.68
N ALA A 107 -7.77 5.33 -8.85
CA ALA A 107 -6.79 6.31 -9.26
C ALA A 107 -5.59 6.30 -8.30
N ILE A 108 -4.47 6.86 -8.77
CA ILE A 108 -3.25 6.95 -7.99
C ILE A 108 -2.78 8.40 -8.01
N SER A 109 -2.62 8.97 -6.82
CA SER A 109 -1.93 10.25 -6.65
C SER A 109 -0.47 9.98 -6.24
N ARG A 110 0.45 10.74 -6.82
CA ARG A 110 1.91 10.63 -6.64
C ARG A 110 2.52 12.01 -6.38
N GLU A 111 1.84 12.83 -5.57
CA GLU A 111 2.31 14.18 -5.23
C GLU A 111 3.48 14.08 -4.25
N ASP A 112 3.24 14.30 -2.96
CA ASP A 112 4.27 14.21 -1.92
C ASP A 112 4.37 12.81 -1.31
N ALA A 113 3.30 12.01 -1.41
CA ALA A 113 3.23 10.60 -1.02
C ALA A 113 2.37 9.81 -2.03
N THR A 114 2.58 8.51 -2.10
CA THR A 114 1.74 7.65 -2.96
C THR A 114 0.43 7.33 -2.27
N ARG A 115 -0.68 7.64 -2.93
CA ARG A 115 -2.05 7.37 -2.45
C ARG A 115 -2.87 6.67 -3.50
N PHE A 116 -3.65 5.68 -3.07
CA PHE A 116 -4.68 5.05 -3.90
C PHE A 116 -6.04 5.60 -3.54
N ILE A 117 -6.80 5.98 -4.56
CA ILE A 117 -8.20 6.33 -4.44
C ILE A 117 -8.98 5.14 -4.99
N LEU A 118 -9.79 4.51 -4.14
CA LEU A 118 -10.51 3.28 -4.43
C LEU A 118 -12.00 3.55 -4.30
N VAL A 119 -12.77 3.19 -5.33
CA VAL A 119 -14.23 3.27 -5.30
C VAL A 119 -14.81 1.87 -5.37
N PHE A 120 -15.52 1.47 -4.32
CA PHE A 120 -16.19 0.17 -4.24
C PHE A 120 -17.70 0.34 -4.34
N GLU A 121 -18.36 -0.65 -4.95
CA GLU A 121 -19.80 -0.69 -5.12
C GLU A 121 -20.38 -2.02 -4.63
N GLY A 122 -21.46 -1.93 -3.85
CA GLY A 122 -22.29 -3.05 -3.44
C GLY A 122 -23.66 -2.94 -4.09
N LEU A 123 -23.96 -3.86 -5.00
CA LEU A 123 -25.21 -3.85 -5.75
C LEU A 123 -26.38 -4.36 -4.90
N ALA A 124 -27.50 -3.63 -4.92
CA ALA A 124 -28.72 -3.96 -4.18
C ALA A 124 -29.32 -5.32 -4.56
N GLY A 125 -29.18 -5.72 -5.83
CA GLY A 125 -29.70 -6.99 -6.34
C GLY A 125 -29.01 -8.25 -5.80
N ARG A 126 -27.98 -8.12 -4.93
CA ARG A 126 -27.28 -9.28 -4.34
C ARG A 126 -27.96 -9.77 -3.07
N LYS A 127 -27.91 -11.10 -2.86
CA LYS A 127 -28.47 -11.76 -1.68
C LYS A 127 -27.87 -11.20 -0.38
N GLY A 128 -28.72 -10.60 0.46
CA GLY A 128 -28.35 -9.99 1.74
C GLY A 128 -28.09 -8.49 1.68
N GLY A 129 -28.41 -7.81 0.57
CA GLY A 129 -28.43 -6.35 0.47
C GLY A 129 -27.12 -5.73 -0.01
N SER A 130 -27.20 -4.46 -0.42
CA SER A 130 -26.08 -3.69 -0.97
C SER A 130 -24.90 -3.55 0.00
N LEU A 131 -25.17 -3.34 1.29
CA LEU A 131 -24.13 -3.13 2.30
C LEU A 131 -23.28 -4.39 2.55
N LYS A 132 -23.93 -5.56 2.59
CA LYS A 132 -23.25 -6.86 2.70
C LYS A 132 -22.39 -7.14 1.47
N ALA A 133 -22.92 -6.85 0.28
CA ALA A 133 -22.18 -6.98 -0.96
C ALA A 133 -20.94 -6.08 -0.97
N LEU A 134 -21.08 -4.81 -0.57
CA LEU A 134 -20.00 -3.84 -0.45
C LEU A 134 -18.93 -4.33 0.56
N SER A 135 -19.34 -4.72 1.75
CA SER A 135 -18.45 -5.24 2.81
C SER A 135 -17.65 -6.45 2.35
N SER A 136 -18.30 -7.37 1.62
CA SER A 136 -17.64 -8.54 1.05
C SER A 136 -16.56 -8.15 0.04
N VAL A 137 -16.89 -7.23 -0.89
CA VAL A 137 -15.95 -6.75 -1.92
C VAL A 137 -14.73 -6.09 -1.28
N ILE A 138 -14.94 -5.16 -0.34
CA ILE A 138 -13.85 -4.46 0.38
C ILE A 138 -12.95 -5.49 1.07
N ARG A 139 -13.55 -6.42 1.82
CA ARG A 139 -12.78 -7.43 2.55
C ARG A 139 -11.96 -8.32 1.61
N ILE A 140 -12.55 -8.79 0.52
CA ILE A 140 -11.85 -9.62 -0.47
C ILE A 140 -10.68 -8.84 -1.08
N PHE A 141 -10.89 -7.57 -1.42
CA PHE A 141 -9.84 -6.72 -1.97
C PHE A 141 -8.69 -6.52 -0.97
N MET A 142 -9.00 -6.04 0.24
CA MET A 142 -7.99 -5.75 1.26
C MET A 142 -7.27 -6.99 1.76
N LYS A 143 -7.98 -8.11 1.92
CA LYS A 143 -7.36 -9.40 2.30
C LYS A 143 -6.36 -9.86 1.24
N ARG A 144 -6.74 -9.84 -0.04
CA ARG A 144 -5.85 -10.25 -1.13
C ARG A 144 -4.63 -9.34 -1.24
N TRP A 145 -4.81 -8.04 -1.02
CA TRP A 145 -3.72 -7.08 -0.96
C TRP A 145 -2.72 -7.44 0.15
N THR A 146 -3.19 -7.73 1.37
CA THR A 146 -2.32 -8.23 2.46
C THR A 146 -1.59 -9.51 2.06
N GLU A 147 -2.31 -10.52 1.58
CA GLU A 147 -1.70 -11.81 1.21
C GLU A 147 -0.57 -11.65 0.19
N TRP A 148 -0.76 -10.80 -0.82
CA TRP A 148 0.27 -10.56 -1.83
C TRP A 148 1.44 -9.71 -1.31
N THR A 149 1.19 -8.85 -0.33
CA THR A 149 2.25 -8.16 0.42
C THR A 149 3.10 -9.18 1.19
N ASP A 150 2.46 -10.12 1.88
CA ASP A 150 3.13 -11.18 2.62
C ASP A 150 3.91 -12.12 1.69
N VAL A 151 3.38 -12.42 0.50
CA VAL A 151 4.10 -13.19 -0.53
C VAL A 151 5.36 -12.44 -0.98
N LEU A 152 5.25 -11.15 -1.32
CA LEU A 152 6.42 -10.36 -1.75
C LEU A 152 7.53 -10.36 -0.69
N LEU A 153 7.18 -10.06 0.55
CA LEU A 153 8.12 -10.05 1.67
C LEU A 153 8.66 -11.45 1.98
N GLY A 154 7.81 -12.47 1.88
CA GLY A 154 8.20 -13.87 2.04
C GLY A 154 9.18 -14.33 0.95
N THR A 155 9.02 -13.87 -0.29
CA THR A 155 9.96 -14.12 -1.37
C THR A 155 11.32 -13.50 -1.07
N MET A 156 11.36 -12.27 -0.57
CA MET A 156 12.63 -11.62 -0.18
C MET A 156 13.30 -12.34 1.00
N LYS A 157 12.52 -12.77 2.00
CA LYS A 157 13.05 -13.54 3.15
C LYS A 157 13.64 -14.90 2.77
N ARG A 158 13.18 -15.49 1.66
CA ARG A 158 13.66 -16.79 1.15
C ARG A 158 14.66 -16.65 0.01
N ASP A 159 15.03 -15.43 -0.33
CA ASP A 159 15.98 -15.18 -1.39
C ASP A 159 17.37 -15.75 -1.01
N PRO A 160 18.05 -16.50 -1.89
CA PRO A 160 19.31 -17.15 -1.55
C PRO A 160 20.45 -16.14 -1.29
N ILE A 161 20.36 -14.92 -1.83
CA ILE A 161 21.41 -13.90 -1.71
C ILE A 161 21.15 -13.01 -0.50
N ILE A 162 19.91 -12.55 -0.33
CA ILE A 162 19.59 -11.50 0.66
C ILE A 162 18.76 -12.01 1.84
N GLY A 163 18.21 -13.22 1.77
CA GLY A 163 17.32 -13.78 2.79
C GLY A 163 18.01 -14.06 4.13
N HIS A 164 19.33 -14.28 4.11
CA HIS A 164 20.13 -14.55 5.30
C HIS A 164 20.67 -13.29 6.00
N TRP A 165 20.43 -12.09 5.44
CA TRP A 165 20.95 -10.83 5.99
C TRP A 165 20.24 -10.35 7.27
N ASN A 166 19.15 -11.03 7.66
CA ASN A 166 18.32 -10.69 8.82
C ASN A 166 17.89 -9.20 8.86
N THR A 167 17.65 -8.63 7.68
CA THR A 167 17.36 -7.21 7.48
C THR A 167 15.86 -6.95 7.45
N ASP A 168 15.42 -5.84 8.02
CA ASP A 168 14.07 -5.33 7.76
C ASP A 168 14.04 -4.56 6.43
N TRP A 169 13.55 -5.23 5.39
CA TRP A 169 13.41 -4.65 4.05
C TRP A 169 12.53 -3.40 4.02
N ARG A 170 11.58 -3.25 4.95
CA ARG A 170 10.76 -2.03 5.00
C ARG A 170 11.56 -0.81 5.44
N GLU A 171 12.52 -1.01 6.32
CA GLU A 171 13.41 0.04 6.81
C GLU A 171 14.49 0.36 5.79
N VAL A 172 15.09 -0.66 5.16
CA VAL A 172 16.02 -0.43 4.03
C VAL A 172 15.36 0.40 2.95
N LEU A 173 14.15 0.03 2.52
CA LEU A 173 13.43 0.76 1.49
C LEU A 173 12.99 2.17 1.94
N ALA A 174 12.77 2.39 3.24
CA ALA A 174 12.58 3.73 3.80
C ALA A 174 13.84 4.59 3.66
N GLY A 175 15.02 4.02 3.99
CA GLY A 175 16.30 4.66 3.75
C GLY A 175 16.53 4.98 2.28
N GLU A 176 16.26 4.03 1.37
CA GLU A 176 16.36 4.24 -0.09
C GLU A 176 15.36 5.28 -0.63
N SER A 177 14.34 5.62 0.16
CA SER A 177 13.43 6.71 -0.15
C SER A 177 13.92 8.06 0.34
N GLY A 178 15.04 8.12 1.05
CA GLY A 178 15.64 9.31 1.62
C GLY A 178 15.16 9.64 3.03
N PHE A 179 14.34 8.82 3.68
CA PHE A 179 14.03 9.05 5.09
C PHE A 179 15.30 8.90 5.92
N VAL A 180 15.60 9.90 6.75
CA VAL A 180 16.83 9.92 7.56
C VAL A 180 16.87 8.65 8.41
N THR A 181 18.02 7.97 8.40
CA THR A 181 18.23 6.70 9.09
C THR A 181 17.73 6.80 10.53
N MET A 182 16.63 6.12 10.79
CA MET A 182 16.13 5.97 12.15
C MET A 182 17.12 5.07 12.93
N PRO A 183 17.37 5.31 14.23
CA PRO A 183 18.50 4.76 14.99
C PRO A 183 18.54 3.23 15.18
N TRP A 184 17.69 2.47 14.49
CA TRP A 184 17.48 1.03 14.70
C TRP A 184 18.23 0.12 13.71
N HIS A 185 19.14 0.63 12.85
CA HIS A 185 19.82 -0.17 11.83
C HIS A 185 21.32 0.14 11.68
N SER A 186 22.15 -0.90 11.54
CA SER A 186 23.55 -0.83 11.04
C SER A 186 23.57 -0.67 9.51
N PRO A 187 23.82 0.51 8.92
CA PRO A 187 23.61 0.74 7.49
C PRO A 187 24.41 -0.25 6.62
N LEU A 188 23.74 -0.83 5.61
CA LEU A 188 24.39 -1.69 4.62
C LEU A 188 25.32 -0.85 3.71
N PRO A 189 26.50 -1.36 3.35
CA PRO A 189 27.34 -0.75 2.31
C PRO A 189 26.58 -0.54 1.00
N TYR A 190 26.97 0.48 0.22
CA TYR A 190 26.32 0.78 -1.06
C TYR A 190 26.17 -0.44 -1.98
N SER A 191 27.22 -1.27 -2.10
CA SER A 191 27.21 -2.47 -2.94
C SER A 191 26.17 -3.51 -2.48
N GLU A 192 25.98 -3.67 -1.17
CA GLU A 192 24.96 -4.56 -0.61
C GLU A 192 23.56 -3.98 -0.82
N ARG A 193 23.38 -2.66 -0.71
CA ARG A 193 22.12 -1.98 -1.03
C ARG A 193 21.74 -2.15 -2.49
N GLU A 194 22.71 -2.04 -3.41
CA GLU A 194 22.49 -2.29 -4.84
C GLU A 194 22.02 -3.72 -5.11
N ILE A 195 22.72 -4.72 -4.57
CA ILE A 195 22.33 -6.13 -4.68
C ILE A 195 20.94 -6.32 -4.08
N GLY A 196 20.70 -5.78 -2.89
CA GLY A 196 19.41 -5.79 -2.19
C GLY A 196 18.28 -5.31 -3.10
N LEU A 197 18.39 -4.09 -3.62
CA LEU A 197 17.38 -3.51 -4.52
C LEU A 197 17.15 -4.35 -5.78
N GLN A 198 18.21 -4.90 -6.39
CA GLN A 198 18.04 -5.81 -7.54
C GLN A 198 17.19 -7.04 -7.17
N ARG A 199 17.41 -7.63 -5.99
CA ARG A 199 16.60 -8.77 -5.51
C ARG A 199 15.17 -8.36 -5.18
N VAL A 200 14.95 -7.18 -4.58
CA VAL A 200 13.60 -6.61 -4.37
C VAL A 200 12.85 -6.46 -5.70
N VAL A 201 13.53 -5.96 -6.74
CA VAL A 201 12.97 -5.80 -8.09
C VAL A 201 12.60 -7.16 -8.70
N ILE A 202 13.48 -8.16 -8.57
CA ILE A 202 13.20 -9.52 -9.05
C ILE A 202 11.97 -10.10 -8.34
N ALA A 203 11.89 -10.00 -7.01
CA ALA A 203 10.74 -10.47 -6.24
C ALA A 203 9.44 -9.76 -6.65
N SER A 204 9.50 -8.44 -6.84
CA SER A 204 8.37 -7.62 -7.28
C SER A 204 7.85 -8.06 -8.65
N ARG A 205 8.76 -8.28 -9.61
CA ARG A 205 8.40 -8.75 -10.96
C ARG A 205 7.86 -10.17 -10.94
N ALA A 206 8.41 -11.05 -10.12
CA ALA A 206 7.93 -12.41 -9.95
C ALA A 206 6.49 -12.43 -9.41
N LEU A 207 6.17 -11.59 -8.41
CA LEU A 207 4.81 -11.44 -7.92
C LEU A 207 3.87 -11.01 -9.06
N LEU A 208 4.20 -9.92 -9.77
CA LEU A 208 3.37 -9.41 -10.87
C LEU A 208 3.10 -10.50 -11.93
N ALA A 209 4.13 -11.22 -12.36
CA ALA A 209 4.00 -12.28 -13.35
C ALA A 209 3.19 -13.48 -12.86
N SER A 210 3.18 -13.75 -11.54
CA SER A 210 2.42 -14.86 -10.96
C SER A 210 0.93 -14.56 -10.78
N VAL A 211 0.54 -13.29 -10.62
CA VAL A 211 -0.85 -12.91 -10.32
C VAL A 211 -1.56 -12.19 -11.45
N LEU A 212 -0.83 -11.73 -12.48
CA LEU A 212 -1.37 -11.05 -13.65
C LEU A 212 -1.12 -11.87 -14.92
N ASN A 213 -2.09 -11.86 -15.83
CA ASN A 213 -1.91 -12.43 -17.16
C ASN A 213 -1.19 -11.47 -18.12
N SER A 214 -0.80 -11.98 -19.30
CA SER A 214 -0.04 -11.22 -20.31
C SER A 214 -0.73 -9.94 -20.80
N ASN A 215 -2.06 -9.86 -20.75
CA ASN A 215 -2.79 -8.64 -21.12
C ASN A 215 -2.78 -7.62 -19.98
N GLN A 216 -2.94 -8.09 -18.74
CA GLN A 216 -2.89 -7.25 -17.54
C GLN A 216 -1.49 -6.66 -17.31
N LEU A 217 -0.43 -7.39 -17.65
CA LEU A 217 0.95 -6.88 -17.60
C LEU A 217 1.22 -5.71 -18.57
N LYS A 218 0.40 -5.58 -19.63
CA LYS A 218 0.51 -4.49 -20.62
C LYS A 218 -0.31 -3.25 -20.24
N VAL A 219 -1.11 -3.30 -19.17
CA VAL A 219 -1.88 -2.15 -18.70
C VAL A 219 -0.90 -1.01 -18.36
N PRO A 220 -1.13 0.24 -18.81
CA PRO A 220 -0.16 1.33 -18.66
C PRO A 220 0.36 1.54 -17.24
N MET A 221 -0.50 1.35 -16.24
CA MET A 221 -0.15 1.43 -14.83
C MET A 221 0.90 0.38 -14.41
N ILE A 222 0.78 -0.86 -14.89
CA ILE A 222 1.74 -1.94 -14.62
C ILE A 222 3.01 -1.76 -15.45
N ALA A 223 2.87 -1.38 -16.72
CA ALA A 223 4.03 -1.09 -17.57
C ALA A 223 4.89 0.04 -16.98
N GLY A 224 4.27 1.13 -16.51
CA GLY A 224 4.97 2.23 -15.84
C GLY A 224 5.61 1.83 -14.50
N LEU A 225 4.98 0.93 -13.75
CA LEU A 225 5.60 0.34 -12.54
C LEU A 225 6.84 -0.48 -12.90
N ILE A 226 6.76 -1.35 -13.91
CA ILE A 226 7.88 -2.19 -14.35
C ILE A 226 9.04 -1.33 -14.85
N ASP A 227 8.76 -0.30 -15.63
CA ASP A 227 9.79 0.64 -16.11
C ASP A 227 10.49 1.33 -14.93
N TRP A 228 9.73 1.83 -13.96
CA TRP A 228 10.32 2.41 -12.75
C TRP A 228 11.16 1.40 -11.96
N LEU A 229 10.69 0.17 -11.78
CA LEU A 229 11.43 -0.91 -11.10
C LEU A 229 12.78 -1.20 -11.79
N ASN A 230 12.82 -1.23 -13.12
CA ASN A 230 14.06 -1.50 -13.87
C ASN A 230 15.11 -0.39 -13.71
N ASN A 231 14.66 0.83 -13.45
CA ASN A 231 15.49 2.01 -13.27
C ASN A 231 15.78 2.32 -11.79
N LEU A 232 15.33 1.47 -10.86
CA LEU A 232 15.58 1.65 -9.43
C LEU A 232 17.08 1.51 -9.13
N ARG A 233 17.62 2.45 -8.35
CA ARG A 233 19.03 2.50 -7.93
C ARG A 233 19.11 2.91 -6.46
N PRO A 234 20.17 2.50 -5.73
CA PRO A 234 20.39 2.96 -4.37
C PRO A 234 20.54 4.48 -4.32
N LEU A 235 20.02 5.09 -3.26
CA LEU A 235 20.19 6.51 -3.01
C LEU A 235 21.64 6.77 -2.55
N PRO A 236 22.40 7.65 -3.25
CA PRO A 236 23.78 7.98 -2.88
C PRO A 236 23.91 8.62 -1.49
N GLU A 237 22.93 9.43 -1.11
CA GLU A 237 22.87 10.17 0.16
C GLU A 237 22.67 9.27 1.38
N VAL A 238 22.28 8.00 1.17
CA VAL A 238 22.29 6.99 2.23
C VAL A 238 23.74 6.59 2.46
N VAL A 239 24.44 7.40 3.25
CA VAL A 239 25.85 7.17 3.55
C VAL A 239 25.97 6.00 4.52
N SER A 240 26.65 4.94 4.07
CA SER A 240 27.10 3.87 4.95
C SER A 240 28.42 4.27 5.60
N SER A 241 28.40 4.97 6.73
CA SER A 241 29.60 5.14 7.56
C SER A 241 29.31 5.99 8.78
N SER A 242 29.66 5.49 9.97
CA SER A 242 30.29 6.29 11.04
C SER A 242 29.86 7.76 11.11
N ALA A 243 28.55 8.01 11.25
CA ALA A 243 28.18 9.13 12.09
C ALA A 243 28.75 8.72 13.45
N GLN A 244 29.91 9.30 13.81
CA GLN A 244 30.22 9.43 15.22
C GLN A 244 28.93 9.97 15.82
N ILE A 245 28.26 9.12 16.59
CA ILE A 245 27.28 9.55 17.56
C ILE A 245 28.10 10.54 18.38
N SER A 246 28.01 11.83 18.06
CA SER A 246 28.58 12.83 18.94
C SER A 246 27.83 12.63 20.25
N GLU A 247 28.58 12.35 21.30
CA GLU A 247 28.14 12.35 22.68
C GLU A 247 27.48 13.70 23.00
N GLU A 248 26.22 13.87 22.60
CA GLU A 248 25.33 14.93 23.04
C GLU A 248 23.92 14.35 23.16
N ALA A 249 23.81 13.29 23.95
CA ALA A 249 22.56 12.84 24.55
C ALA A 249 22.84 12.02 25.82
N GLU A 250 23.71 12.52 26.69
CA GLU A 250 23.54 12.28 28.13
C GLU A 250 22.86 13.52 28.73
N ILE A 251 21.56 13.40 28.97
CA ILE A 251 20.84 14.15 30.02
C ILE A 251 20.01 13.13 30.80
#